data_AF-A0A0R1WDJ3-F1
#
_entry.id   AF-A0A0R1WDJ3-F1
#
_cell.length_a   1.000
_cell.length_b   1.000
_cell.length_c   1.000
_cell.angle_alpha   90.00
_cell.angle_beta   90.00
_cell.angle_gamma   90.00
#
_symmetry.space_group_name_H-M   'P 1'
#
loop_
_entity.id
_entity.type
_entity.pdbx_description
1 polymer ?
#
loop_
_entity_poly.entity_id
_entity_poly.type
_entity_poly.pdbx_seq_one_letter_code
_entity_poly.pdbx_strand_id
1 'polypeptide(L)'
;MGYAKVDKELAKDEVALREEVQRLSARAQSINNNRRILKQNLQDAMEITGKTKIKTKEFTIYIQNNPASVKIPDEGKIPAYLSKTTTVPDKTRIKELLKEGKDVPGAELSVSSSLRIR
;
A
#
# COMPACT_ATOMS: atom_id res chain seq x y z
N MET A 1 -4.77 -35.33 21.04
CA MET A 1 -4.43 -34.24 21.97
C MET A 1 -3.09 -33.55 21.69
N GLY A 2 -2.09 -34.22 21.08
CA GLY A 2 -0.81 -33.58 20.74
C GLY A 2 -0.92 -32.45 19.70
N TYR A 3 -1.70 -32.64 18.63
CA TYR A 3 -1.84 -31.63 17.56
C TYR A 3 -2.43 -30.30 18.02
N ALA A 4 -3.40 -30.31 18.94
CA ALA A 4 -3.95 -29.06 19.49
C ALA A 4 -2.94 -28.29 20.37
N LYS A 5 -2.01 -29.01 21.03
CA LYS A 5 -0.93 -28.37 21.78
C LYS A 5 0.09 -27.73 20.83
N VAL A 6 0.46 -28.44 19.77
CA VAL A 6 1.36 -27.94 18.72
C VAL A 6 0.76 -26.73 18.00
N ASP A 7 -0.54 -26.76 17.67
CA ASP A 7 -1.26 -25.62 17.07
C ASP A 7 -1.21 -24.38 17.98
N LYS A 8 -1.41 -24.55 19.28
CA LYS A 8 -1.31 -23.46 20.26
C LYS A 8 0.11 -22.92 20.41
N GLU A 9 1.13 -23.76 20.28
CA GLU A 9 2.53 -23.34 20.29
C GLU A 9 2.87 -22.56 19.01
N LEU A 10 2.47 -23.07 17.83
CA LEU A 10 2.63 -22.39 16.54
C LEU A 10 1.89 -21.06 16.49
N ALA A 11 0.69 -20.97 17.06
CA ALA A 11 -0.06 -19.71 17.13
C ALA A 11 0.66 -18.66 18.00
N LYS A 12 1.36 -19.06 19.06
CA LYS A 12 2.18 -18.15 19.86
C LYS A 12 3.40 -17.66 19.08
N ASP A 13 4.07 -18.58 18.38
CA ASP A 13 5.22 -18.25 17.54
C ASP A 13 4.81 -17.31 16.40
N GLU A 14 3.64 -17.52 15.78
CA GLU A 14 3.09 -16.64 14.77
C GLU A 14 2.86 -15.21 15.29
N VAL A 15 2.29 -15.07 16.49
CA VAL A 15 2.08 -13.75 17.13
C VAL A 15 3.43 -13.07 17.39
N ALA A 16 4.39 -13.78 17.98
CA ALA A 16 5.72 -13.24 18.25
C ALA A 16 6.44 -12.79 16.97
N LEU A 17 6.35 -13.57 15.89
CA LEU A 17 6.92 -13.20 14.59
C LEU A 17 6.25 -11.98 13.99
N ARG A 18 4.92 -11.84 14.12
CA ARG A 18 4.19 -10.65 13.63
C ARG A 18 4.59 -9.39 14.39
N GLU A 19 4.77 -9.46 15.71
CA GLU A 19 5.28 -8.34 16.51
C GLU A 19 6.70 -7.94 16.08
N GLU A 20 7.57 -8.91 15.83
CA GLU A 20 8.92 -8.68 15.33
C GLU A 20 8.91 -8.00 13.94
N VAL A 21 8.07 -8.49 13.02
CA VAL A 21 7.89 -7.86 11.69
C VAL A 21 7.40 -6.43 11.82
N GLN A 22 6.44 -6.16 12.70
CA GLN A 22 5.95 -4.79 12.95
C GLN A 22 7.07 -3.89 13.46
N ARG A 23 7.88 -4.36 14.41
CA ARG A 23 9.03 -3.60 14.94
C ARG A 23 10.07 -3.30 13.86
N LEU A 24 10.44 -4.31 13.06
CA LEU A 24 11.41 -4.16 11.97
C LEU A 24 10.87 -3.25 10.86
N SER A 25 9.59 -3.37 10.51
CA SER A 25 8.93 -2.49 9.55
C SER A 25 8.90 -1.04 10.02
N ALA A 26 8.55 -0.78 11.29
CA ALA A 26 8.58 0.56 11.88
C ALA A 26 10.01 1.16 11.87
N ARG A 27 11.04 0.34 12.14
CA ARG A 27 12.44 0.76 12.05
C ARG A 27 12.83 1.09 10.60
N ALA A 28 12.45 0.25 9.64
CA ALA A 28 12.71 0.49 8.23
C ALA A 28 12.03 1.78 7.73
N GLN A 29 10.79 2.02 8.17
CA GLN A 29 10.04 3.24 7.86
C GLN A 29 10.72 4.49 8.45
N SER A 30 11.21 4.42 9.69
CA SER A 30 11.95 5.52 10.32
C SER A 30 13.23 5.86 9.54
N ILE A 31 13.99 4.84 9.12
CA ILE A 31 15.18 5.04 8.29
C ILE A 31 14.80 5.64 6.93
N ASN A 32 13.73 5.17 6.29
CA ASN A 32 13.25 5.74 5.03
C ASN A 32 12.89 7.22 5.17
N ASN A 33 12.16 7.57 6.24
CA ASN A 33 11.79 8.96 6.52
C ASN A 33 13.02 9.84 6.75
N ASN A 34 14.01 9.36 7.51
CA ASN A 34 15.25 10.10 7.73
C ASN A 34 16.03 10.31 6.43
N ARG A 35 16.09 9.30 5.55
CA ARG A 35 16.68 9.44 4.22
C ARG A 35 15.94 10.47 3.36
N ARG A 36 14.62 10.54 3.47
CA ARG A 36 13.80 11.54 2.77
C ARG A 36 14.10 12.94 3.28
N ILE A 37 14.12 13.14 4.60
CA ILE A 37 14.46 14.42 5.23
C ILE A 37 15.86 14.88 4.82
N LEU A 38 16.85 13.98 4.84
CA LEU A 38 18.22 14.30 4.41
C LEU A 38 18.27 14.81 2.96
N LYS A 39 17.57 14.14 2.05
CA LYS A 39 17.49 14.56 0.64
C LYS A 39 16.77 15.90 0.49
N GLN A 40 15.69 16.11 1.23
CA GLN A 40 14.94 17.37 1.21
C GLN A 40 15.81 18.53 1.71
N ASN A 41 16.45 18.38 2.87
CA ASN A 41 17.33 19.42 3.41
C ASN A 41 18.48 19.75 2.46
N LEU A 42 19.04 18.73 1.78
CA LEU A 42 20.07 18.93 0.76
C LEU A 42 19.53 19.70 -0.45
N GLN A 43 18.34 19.34 -0.93
CA GLN A 43 17.67 20.08 -2.00
C GLN A 43 17.42 21.53 -1.59
N ASP A 44 16.83 21.77 -0.41
CA ASP A 44 16.54 23.11 0.11
C ASP A 44 17.83 23.95 0.20
N ALA A 45 18.91 23.37 0.72
CA ALA A 45 20.21 24.04 0.78
C ALA A 45 20.78 24.35 -0.62
N MET A 46 20.64 23.44 -1.59
CA MET A 46 21.05 23.65 -2.97
C MET A 46 20.21 24.76 -3.65
N GLU A 47 18.92 24.83 -3.37
CA GLU A 47 18.01 25.88 -3.87
C GLU A 47 18.33 27.24 -3.25
N ILE A 48 18.50 27.32 -1.92
CA ILE A 48 18.87 28.56 -1.20
C ILE A 48 20.21 29.11 -1.70
N THR A 49 21.19 28.24 -1.94
CA THR A 49 22.52 28.66 -2.40
C THR A 49 22.60 28.87 -3.91
N GLY A 50 21.51 28.63 -4.66
CA GLY A 50 21.48 28.71 -6.12
C GLY A 50 22.36 27.68 -6.83
N LYS A 51 22.87 26.66 -6.12
CA LYS A 51 23.75 25.62 -6.67
C LYS A 51 22.91 24.45 -7.17
N THR A 52 22.59 24.44 -8.44
CA THR A 52 21.80 23.37 -9.08
C THR A 52 22.57 22.07 -9.29
N LYS A 53 23.91 22.11 -9.21
CA LYS A 53 24.79 20.94 -9.41
C LYS A 53 26.04 21.02 -8.55
N ILE A 54 26.32 19.93 -7.84
CA ILE A 54 27.53 19.73 -7.04
C ILE A 54 28.23 18.48 -7.56
N LYS A 55 29.46 18.63 -8.06
CA LYS A 55 30.29 17.52 -8.52
C LYS A 55 31.43 17.32 -7.51
N THR A 56 31.48 16.15 -6.89
CA THR A 56 32.60 15.72 -6.04
C THR A 56 33.35 14.57 -6.73
N LYS A 57 34.47 14.14 -6.14
CA LYS A 57 35.26 13.00 -6.65
C LYS A 57 34.48 11.67 -6.59
N GLU A 58 33.56 11.54 -5.64
CA GLU A 58 32.83 10.30 -5.37
C GLU A 58 31.40 10.31 -5.94
N PHE A 59 30.77 11.48 -6.06
CA PHE A 59 29.37 11.57 -6.52
C PHE A 59 29.06 12.91 -7.20
N THR A 60 28.02 12.90 -8.04
CA THR A 60 27.44 14.13 -8.61
C THR A 60 26.00 14.25 -8.13
N ILE A 61 25.69 15.36 -7.47
CA ILE A 61 24.34 15.69 -7.01
C ILE A 61 23.84 16.82 -7.90
N TYR A 62 22.63 16.70 -8.44
CA TYR A 62 21.99 17.74 -9.22
C TYR A 62 20.48 17.73 -8.97
N ILE A 63 19.87 18.90 -9.07
CA ILE A 63 18.41 19.03 -9.04
C ILE A 63 17.90 18.71 -10.44
N GLN A 64 16.99 17.75 -10.54
CA GLN A 64 16.30 17.39 -11.77
C GLN A 64 14.82 17.75 -11.63
N ASN A 65 14.25 18.38 -12.66
CA ASN A 65 12.82 18.61 -12.70
C ASN A 65 12.07 17.29 -12.89
N ASN A 66 11.09 17.03 -12.04
CA ASN A 66 10.17 15.92 -12.20
C ASN A 66 9.32 16.11 -13.47
N PRO A 67 8.86 15.02 -14.12
CA PRO A 67 7.93 15.11 -15.24
C PRO A 67 6.66 15.87 -14.84
N ALA A 68 6.06 16.57 -15.79
CA ALA A 68 4.87 17.39 -15.55
C ALA A 68 3.75 16.53 -14.93
N SER A 69 3.34 16.89 -13.71
CA SER A 69 2.23 16.27 -12.99
C SER A 69 0.99 17.15 -13.13
N VAL A 70 -0.13 16.54 -13.54
CA VAL A 70 -1.42 17.24 -13.62
C VAL A 70 -1.98 17.32 -12.21
N LYS A 71 -1.94 18.51 -11.60
CA LYS A 71 -2.74 18.80 -10.41
C LYS A 71 -4.15 19.17 -10.86
N ILE A 72 -5.12 18.41 -10.36
CA ILE A 72 -6.54 18.68 -10.55
C ILE A 72 -7.04 19.32 -9.24
N PRO A 73 -7.16 20.65 -9.16
CA PRO A 73 -7.65 21.32 -7.95
C PRO A 73 -9.17 21.21 -7.79
N ASP A 74 -9.91 20.93 -8.87
CA ASP A 74 -11.37 20.85 -8.89
C ASP A 74 -11.79 19.76 -9.88
N GLU A 75 -12.24 18.62 -9.35
CA GLU A 75 -12.73 17.49 -10.15
C GLU A 75 -14.05 17.79 -10.87
N GLY A 76 -14.83 18.77 -10.39
CA GLY A 76 -16.13 19.13 -10.96
C GLY A 76 -16.04 19.96 -12.24
N LYS A 77 -14.89 20.58 -12.51
CA LYS A 77 -14.61 21.29 -13.77
C LYS A 77 -13.99 20.41 -14.83
N ILE A 78 -13.66 19.16 -14.52
CA ILE A 78 -13.10 18.23 -15.49
C ILE A 78 -14.23 17.79 -16.42
N PRO A 79 -14.10 17.97 -17.74
CA PRO A 79 -15.04 17.42 -18.68
C PRO A 79 -15.19 15.90 -18.52
N ALA A 80 -16.41 15.40 -18.62
CA ALA A 80 -16.72 13.97 -18.43
C ALA A 80 -15.92 13.02 -19.34
N TYR A 81 -15.36 13.49 -20.46
CA TYR A 81 -14.52 12.71 -21.36
C TYR A 81 -13.11 12.41 -20.82
N LEU A 82 -12.66 13.09 -19.75
CA LEU A 82 -11.38 12.84 -19.07
C LEU A 82 -11.55 12.05 -17.76
N SER A 83 -12.79 11.76 -17.36
CA SER A 83 -13.12 11.06 -16.12
C SER A 83 -13.32 9.56 -16.38
N LYS A 84 -12.63 8.70 -15.62
CA LYS A 84 -12.87 7.26 -15.65
C LYS A 84 -14.03 6.91 -14.71
N THR A 85 -15.14 6.41 -15.27
CA THR A 85 -16.21 5.80 -14.46
C THR A 85 -15.85 4.34 -14.18
N THR A 86 -15.48 4.04 -12.94
CA THR A 86 -15.24 2.64 -12.52
C THR A 86 -16.53 2.07 -11.95
N THR A 87 -17.26 1.30 -12.76
CA THR A 87 -18.39 0.49 -12.26
C THR A 87 -17.83 -0.75 -11.56
N VAL A 88 -17.72 -0.71 -10.24
CA VAL A 88 -17.29 -1.86 -9.44
C VAL A 88 -18.52 -2.75 -9.14
N PRO A 89 -18.50 -4.05 -9.49
CA PRO A 89 -19.56 -4.97 -9.10
C PRO A 89 -19.64 -5.11 -7.58
N ASP A 90 -20.83 -4.88 -7.02
CA ASP A 90 -21.08 -5.06 -5.60
C ASP A 90 -21.16 -6.56 -5.26
N LYS A 91 -20.02 -7.12 -4.88
CA LYS A 91 -19.88 -8.54 -4.48
C LYS A 91 -20.74 -8.90 -3.28
N THR A 92 -21.06 -7.94 -2.39
CA THR A 92 -21.92 -8.21 -1.23
C THR A 92 -23.36 -8.42 -1.67
N ARG A 93 -23.87 -7.55 -2.54
CA ARG A 93 -25.22 -7.67 -3.09
C ARG A 93 -25.37 -8.87 -4.02
N ILE A 94 -24.34 -9.19 -4.80
CA ILE A 94 -24.30 -10.41 -5.62
C ILE A 94 -24.35 -11.67 -4.74
N LYS A 95 -23.61 -11.68 -3.61
CA LYS A 95 -23.63 -12.80 -2.66
C LYS A 95 -24.98 -12.96 -1.96
N GLU A 96 -25.67 -11.86 -1.65
CA GLU A 96 -27.02 -11.89 -1.08
C GLU A 96 -28.04 -12.42 -2.09
N LEU A 97 -28.02 -11.91 -3.33
CA LEU A 97 -28.92 -12.35 -4.40
C LEU A 97 -28.73 -13.84 -4.76
N LEU A 98 -27.48 -14.31 -4.80
CA LEU A 98 -27.17 -15.73 -5.00
C LEU A 98 -27.60 -16.61 -3.81
N LYS A 99 -27.59 -16.08 -2.57
CA LYS A 99 -28.13 -16.79 -1.39
C LYS A 99 -29.65 -16.82 -1.35
N GLU A 100 -30.31 -15.80 -1.88
CA GLU A 100 -31.76 -15.71 -2.05
C GLU A 100 -32.30 -16.58 -3.20
N GLY A 101 -31.42 -17.23 -3.96
CA GLY A 101 -31.80 -18.12 -5.07
C GLY A 101 -32.07 -17.40 -6.40
N LYS A 102 -31.62 -16.15 -6.56
CA LYS A 102 -31.66 -15.45 -7.84
C LYS A 102 -30.36 -15.69 -8.62
N ASP A 103 -30.49 -16.17 -9.85
CA ASP A 103 -29.36 -16.35 -10.77
C ASP A 103 -28.72 -14.99 -11.10
N VAL A 104 -27.41 -14.88 -10.83
CA VAL A 104 -26.58 -13.76 -11.26
C VAL A 104 -25.61 -14.25 -12.33
N PRO A 105 -25.76 -13.85 -13.61
CA PRO A 105 -24.84 -14.22 -14.67
C PRO A 105 -23.40 -13.84 -14.31
N GLY A 106 -22.51 -14.83 -14.21
CA GLY A 106 -21.09 -14.64 -13.95
C GLY A 106 -20.64 -14.76 -12.48
N ALA A 107 -21.50 -15.22 -11.56
CA ALA A 107 -21.11 -15.44 -10.16
C ALA A 107 -21.62 -16.79 -9.63
N GLU A 108 -20.70 -17.63 -9.13
CA GLU A 108 -20.99 -18.93 -8.53
C GLU A 108 -20.66 -18.91 -7.02
N LEU A 109 -21.48 -19.59 -6.21
CA LEU A 109 -21.27 -19.71 -4.77
C LEU A 109 -20.40 -20.94 -4.46
N SER A 110 -19.10 -20.74 -4.20
CA SER A 110 -18.21 -21.80 -3.71
C SER A 110 -18.18 -21.83 -2.18
N VAL A 111 -18.39 -23.00 -1.58
CA VAL A 111 -18.27 -23.24 -0.14
C VAL A 111 -17.09 -24.18 0.10
N SER A 112 -16.05 -23.69 0.78
CA SER A 112 -14.93 -24.51 1.24
C SER A 112 -15.02 -24.74 2.75
N SER A 113 -14.72 -25.96 3.19
CA SER A 113 -14.68 -26.33 4.61
C SER A 113 -13.24 -26.26 5.13
N SER A 114 -13.03 -25.56 6.25
CA SER A 114 -11.73 -25.43 6.92
C SER A 114 -11.82 -25.96 8.36
N LEU A 115 -10.79 -26.68 8.83
CA LEU A 115 -10.70 -27.25 10.17
C LEU A 115 -10.47 -26.12 11.21
N ARG A 116 -11.26 -26.10 12.29
CA ARG A 116 -11.14 -25.11 13.37
C ARG A 116 -10.86 -25.81 14.70
N ILE A 117 -9.74 -25.46 15.33
CA ILE A 117 -9.35 -25.90 16.68
C ILE A 117 -9.64 -24.72 17.64
N ARG A 118 -10.30 -24.96 18.77
CA ARG A 118 -10.59 -23.96 19.83
C ARG A 118 -9.95 -24.40 21.13
#